data_AF-A0A975N5Q4-F1
#
_entry.id   AF-A0A975N5Q4-F1
#
_cell.length_a   1.000
_cell.length_b   1.000
_cell.length_c   1.000
_cell.angle_alpha   90.00
_cell.angle_beta   90.00
_cell.angle_gamma   90.00
#
_symmetry.space_group_name_H-M   'P 1'
#
loop_
_entity.id
_entity.type
_entity.pdbx_description
1 polymer ?
#
loop_
_entity_poly.entity_id
_entity_poly.type
_entity_poly.pdbx_seq_one_letter_code
_entity_poly.pdbx_strand_id
1 'polypeptide(L)'
;MFDTVLTFVAALGSGLVGGVFFAFSSFVMPALDRLPPEGAMAAMRSINVFAPKPPFMLAMMGTALVDVAAAVFAVLDWRGSASWLVLAGCLVYLVGIVGVTAAFHVPRNNALDSGEIDAAAARRWREYYDAWHPGNHVRSLAGIVASGLFLLALVLR
;
A
#
# COMPACT_ATOMS: atom_id res chain seq x y z
N MET A 1 -23.46 -15.55 1.01
CA MET A 1 -23.74 -14.09 1.14
C MET A 1 -22.59 -13.38 1.86
N PHE A 2 -22.20 -13.78 3.07
CA PHE A 2 -21.08 -13.15 3.83
C PHE A 2 -19.74 -13.16 3.09
N ASP A 3 -19.36 -14.29 2.49
CA ASP A 3 -18.11 -14.43 1.73
C ASP A 3 -18.05 -13.52 0.48
N THR A 4 -19.18 -13.31 -0.20
CA THR A 4 -19.30 -12.34 -1.30
C THR A 4 -19.08 -10.91 -0.82
N VAL A 5 -19.66 -10.54 0.33
CA VAL A 5 -19.49 -9.20 0.92
C VAL A 5 -18.04 -8.98 1.33
N LEU A 6 -17.40 -9.96 1.97
CA LEU A 6 -15.99 -9.86 2.36
C LEU A 6 -15.09 -9.68 1.13
N THR A 7 -15.27 -10.50 0.09
CA THR A 7 -14.49 -10.40 -1.15
C THR A 7 -14.70 -9.04 -1.85
N PHE A 8 -15.93 -8.53 -1.84
CA PHE A 8 -16.23 -7.20 -2.39
C PHE A 8 -15.56 -6.07 -1.61
N VAL A 9 -15.66 -6.10 -0.27
CA VAL A 9 -15.01 -5.10 0.60
C VAL A 9 -13.49 -5.18 0.47
N ALA A 10 -12.91 -6.37 0.38
CA ALA A 10 -11.48 -6.59 0.12
C ALA A 10 -11.06 -5.98 -1.24
N ALA A 11 -11.86 -6.19 -2.29
CA ALA A 11 -11.61 -5.62 -3.61
C ALA A 11 -11.59 -4.09 -3.59
N LEU A 12 -12.59 -3.48 -2.94
CA LEU A 12 -12.70 -2.02 -2.81
C LEU A 12 -11.56 -1.44 -1.98
N GLY A 13 -11.27 -2.04 -0.82
CA GLY A 13 -10.19 -1.62 0.07
C GLY A 13 -8.82 -1.72 -0.60
N SER A 14 -8.57 -2.82 -1.31
CA SER A 14 -7.34 -3.03 -2.09
C SER A 14 -7.16 -2.00 -3.18
N GLY A 15 -8.24 -1.72 -3.93
CA GLY A 15 -8.23 -0.70 -4.99
C GLY A 15 -8.02 0.71 -4.45
N LEU A 16 -8.69 1.08 -3.35
CA LEU A 16 -8.54 2.37 -2.70
C LEU A 16 -7.10 2.60 -2.24
N VAL A 17 -6.53 1.64 -1.50
CA VAL A 17 -5.18 1.73 -0.95
C VAL A 17 -4.12 1.68 -2.07
N GLY A 18 -4.30 0.80 -3.05
CA GLY A 18 -3.46 0.75 -4.26
C GLY A 18 -3.51 2.06 -5.07
N GLY A 19 -4.67 2.72 -5.12
CA GLY A 19 -4.87 4.02 -5.74
C GLY A 19 -4.15 5.16 -5.03
N VAL A 20 -4.11 5.15 -3.69
CA VAL A 20 -3.28 6.10 -2.91
C VAL A 20 -1.81 5.93 -3.28
N PHE A 21 -1.30 4.71 -3.31
CA PHE A 21 0.09 4.46 -3.71
C PHE A 21 0.34 4.80 -5.18
N PHE A 22 -0.63 4.57 -6.07
CA PHE A 22 -0.55 5.00 -7.46
C PHE A 22 -0.38 6.52 -7.57
N ALA A 23 -1.15 7.30 -6.82
CA ALA A 23 -1.00 8.76 -6.75
C ALA A 23 0.41 9.16 -6.30
N PHE A 24 0.95 8.48 -5.27
CA PHE A 24 2.30 8.73 -4.81
C PHE A 24 3.36 8.50 -5.88
N SER A 25 3.25 7.38 -6.59
CA SER A 25 4.16 7.00 -7.66
C SER A 25 4.03 7.86 -8.91
N SER A 26 2.83 8.29 -9.27
CA SER A 26 2.56 8.97 -10.55
C SER A 26 2.80 10.47 -10.50
N PHE A 27 2.44 11.15 -9.40
CA PHE A 27 2.54 12.60 -9.35
C PHE A 27 2.98 13.20 -8.01
N VAL A 28 2.79 12.55 -6.85
CA VAL A 28 3.26 13.16 -5.58
C VAL A 28 4.78 13.17 -5.50
N MET A 29 5.42 12.00 -5.58
CA MET A 29 6.88 11.92 -5.49
C MET A 29 7.57 12.70 -6.62
N PRO A 30 7.16 12.58 -7.90
CA PRO A 30 7.72 13.41 -8.96
C PRO A 30 7.55 14.92 -8.74
N ALA A 31 6.45 15.36 -8.12
CA ALA A 31 6.27 16.77 -7.78
C ALA A 31 7.18 17.21 -6.63
N LEU A 32 7.36 16.36 -5.61
CA LEU A 32 8.30 16.62 -4.51
C LEU A 32 9.75 16.72 -5.00
N ASP A 33 10.16 15.88 -5.96
CA ASP A 33 11.53 15.89 -6.52
C ASP A 33 11.84 17.15 -7.34
N ARG A 34 10.84 17.98 -7.65
CA ARG A 34 11.03 19.29 -8.30
C ARG A 34 11.33 20.41 -7.30
N LEU A 35 11.10 20.18 -6.00
CA LEU A 35 11.41 21.16 -4.96
C LEU A 35 12.90 21.15 -4.64
N PRO A 36 13.45 22.23 -4.06
CA PRO A 36 14.74 22.16 -3.38
C PRO A 36 14.72 20.99 -2.37
N PRO A 37 15.82 20.23 -2.22
CA PRO A 37 15.84 19.01 -1.40
C PRO A 37 15.35 19.23 0.04
N GLU A 38 15.65 20.38 0.63
CA GLU A 38 15.20 20.77 1.96
C GLU A 38 13.66 20.86 2.02
N GLY A 39 13.05 21.46 1.00
CA GLY A 39 11.61 21.58 0.85
C GLY A 39 10.93 20.24 0.57
N ALA A 40 11.54 19.40 -0.27
CA ALA A 40 11.06 18.05 -0.56
C ALA A 40 11.06 17.17 0.71
N MET A 41 12.17 17.20 1.47
CA MET A 41 12.28 16.52 2.76
C MET A 41 11.24 17.03 3.75
N ALA A 42 11.12 18.35 3.92
CA ALA A 42 10.15 18.93 4.86
C ALA A 42 8.70 18.54 4.51
N ALA A 43 8.34 18.58 3.23
CA ALA A 43 7.02 18.17 2.76
C ALA A 43 6.76 16.68 2.99
N MET A 44 7.72 15.81 2.67
CA MET A 44 7.58 14.36 2.88
C MET A 44 7.50 14.00 4.37
N ARG A 45 8.24 14.68 5.25
CA ARG A 45 8.11 14.53 6.71
C ARG A 45 6.71 14.90 7.19
N SER A 46 6.16 16.00 6.69
CA SER A 46 4.78 16.38 7.00
C SER A 46 3.80 15.28 6.59
N ILE A 47 3.95 14.72 5.39
CA ILE A 47 3.18 13.56 4.93
C ILE A 47 3.35 12.36 5.88
N ASN A 48 4.58 12.05 6.31
CA ASN A 48 4.87 10.93 7.21
C ASN A 48 4.20 11.07 8.59
N VAL A 49 3.94 12.30 9.06
CA VAL A 49 3.18 12.55 10.30
C VAL A 49 1.71 12.18 10.15
N PHE A 50 1.12 12.40 8.97
CA PHE A 50 -0.30 12.13 8.70
C PHE A 50 -0.57 10.73 8.17
N ALA A 51 0.38 10.09 7.49
CA ALA A 51 0.23 8.74 6.97
C ALA A 51 -0.22 7.69 8.02
N PRO A 52 0.34 7.64 9.25
CA PRO A 52 -0.09 6.68 10.28
C PRO A 52 -1.35 7.12 11.04
N LYS A 53 -2.08 8.16 10.59
CA LYS A 53 -3.31 8.63 11.23
C LYS A 53 -4.53 7.78 10.81
N PRO A 54 -5.63 7.84 11.59
CA PRO A 54 -6.78 6.96 11.40
C PRO A 54 -7.36 6.86 9.99
N PRO A 55 -7.50 7.93 9.18
CA PRO A 55 -8.15 7.82 7.88
C PRO A 55 -7.47 6.81 6.95
N PHE A 56 -6.14 6.91 6.80
CA PHE A 56 -5.39 5.99 5.94
C PHE A 56 -5.16 4.63 6.61
N MET A 57 -4.85 4.62 7.92
CA MET A 57 -4.61 3.38 8.64
C MET A 57 -5.87 2.51 8.75
N LEU A 58 -7.05 3.10 8.85
CA LEU A 58 -8.31 2.36 8.82
C LEU A 58 -8.55 1.73 7.46
N ALA A 59 -8.28 2.44 6.36
CA ALA A 59 -8.37 1.86 5.03
C ALA A 59 -7.35 0.73 4.84
N MET A 60 -6.09 0.94 5.21
CA MET A 60 -5.01 -0.05 5.00
C MET A 60 -5.13 -1.27 5.93
N MET A 61 -5.21 -1.06 7.24
CA MET A 61 -5.29 -2.17 8.21
C MET A 61 -6.68 -2.77 8.29
N GLY A 62 -7.74 -1.99 8.06
CA GLY A 62 -9.10 -2.51 7.95
C GLY A 62 -9.23 -3.47 6.77
N THR A 63 -8.65 -3.13 5.62
CA THR A 63 -8.61 -4.05 4.47
C THR A 63 -7.79 -5.30 4.80
N ALA A 64 -6.64 -5.17 5.48
CA ALA A 64 -5.85 -6.32 5.91
C ALA A 64 -6.65 -7.28 6.82
N LEU A 65 -7.46 -6.75 7.74
CA LEU A 65 -8.34 -7.56 8.59
C LEU A 65 -9.44 -8.26 7.78
N VAL A 66 -10.03 -7.56 6.81
CA VAL A 66 -11.02 -8.14 5.89
C VAL A 66 -10.38 -9.26 5.07
N ASP A 67 -9.15 -9.09 4.60
CA ASP A 67 -8.41 -10.10 3.85
C ASP A 67 -8.13 -11.36 4.68
N VAL A 68 -7.73 -11.20 5.95
CA VAL A 68 -7.56 -12.34 6.85
C VAL A 68 -8.88 -13.09 7.03
N ALA A 69 -9.98 -12.38 7.23
CA ALA A 69 -11.30 -13.00 7.33
C ALA A 69 -11.69 -13.71 6.02
N ALA A 70 -11.52 -13.05 4.86
CA ALA A 70 -11.82 -13.62 3.55
C ALA A 70 -10.99 -14.88 3.27
N ALA A 71 -9.70 -14.88 3.62
CA ALA A 71 -8.84 -16.06 3.49
C ALA A 71 -9.32 -17.24 4.34
N VAL A 72 -9.70 -16.98 5.60
CA VAL A 72 -10.26 -18.02 6.48
C VAL A 72 -11.54 -18.60 5.89
N PHE A 73 -12.49 -17.75 5.45
CA PHE A 73 -13.74 -18.23 4.85
C PHE A 73 -13.53 -18.96 3.53
N ALA A 74 -12.58 -18.51 2.69
CA ALA A 74 -12.26 -19.18 1.43
C ALA A 74 -11.75 -20.61 1.64
N VAL A 75 -11.08 -20.88 2.76
CA VAL A 75 -10.61 -22.22 3.17
C VAL A 75 -11.74 -23.05 3.79
N LEU A 76 -12.57 -22.44 4.64
CA LEU A 76 -13.68 -23.14 5.31
C LEU A 76 -14.82 -23.52 4.36
N ASP A 77 -15.11 -22.68 3.36
CA ASP A 77 -16.12 -22.92 2.31
C ASP A 77 -15.44 -22.95 0.95
N TRP A 78 -14.77 -24.06 0.65
CA TRP A 78 -13.93 -24.19 -0.54
C TRP A 78 -14.74 -24.24 -1.84
N ARG A 79 -14.50 -23.29 -2.75
CA ARG A 79 -15.23 -23.11 -4.02
C ARG A 79 -14.33 -23.22 -5.25
N GLY A 80 -13.29 -24.06 -5.17
CA GLY A 80 -12.39 -24.32 -6.29
C GLY A 80 -11.60 -23.07 -6.72
N SER A 81 -11.65 -22.71 -8.00
CA SER A 81 -10.89 -21.60 -8.57
C SER A 81 -11.16 -20.25 -7.90
N ALA A 82 -12.40 -20.01 -7.44
CA ALA A 82 -12.75 -18.77 -6.74
C ALA A 82 -12.00 -18.63 -5.41
N SER A 83 -11.90 -19.71 -4.63
CA SER A 83 -11.14 -19.71 -3.36
C SER A 83 -9.65 -19.44 -3.59
N TRP A 84 -9.07 -20.03 -4.64
CA TRP A 84 -7.67 -19.76 -5.00
C TRP A 84 -7.40 -18.29 -5.33
N LEU A 85 -8.31 -17.66 -6.09
CA LEU A 85 -8.20 -16.25 -6.44
C LEU A 85 -8.32 -15.33 -5.21
N VAL A 86 -9.24 -15.64 -4.28
CA VAL A 86 -9.34 -14.91 -3.00
C VAL A 86 -8.05 -15.05 -2.21
N LEU A 87 -7.54 -16.26 -2.02
CA LEU A 87 -6.30 -16.50 -1.27
C LEU A 87 -5.09 -15.79 -1.90
N ALA A 88 -4.99 -15.81 -3.24
CA ALA A 88 -3.95 -15.08 -3.96
C ALA A 88 -4.08 -13.56 -3.75
N GLY A 89 -5.30 -13.01 -3.82
CA GLY A 89 -5.57 -11.60 -3.56
C GLY A 89 -5.14 -11.18 -2.15
N CYS A 90 -5.55 -11.96 -1.14
CA CYS A 90 -5.16 -11.73 0.26
C CYS A 90 -3.64 -11.78 0.43
N LEU A 91 -2.97 -12.77 -0.15
CA LEU A 91 -1.51 -12.88 -0.07
C LEU A 91 -0.82 -11.66 -0.69
N VAL A 92 -1.27 -11.25 -1.89
CA VAL A 92 -0.71 -10.10 -2.60
C VAL A 92 -0.88 -8.81 -1.79
N TYR A 93 -2.06 -8.57 -1.20
CA TYR A 93 -2.29 -7.39 -0.38
C TYR A 93 -1.48 -7.41 0.92
N LEU A 94 -1.54 -8.51 1.68
CA LEU A 94 -0.86 -8.62 2.98
C LEU A 94 0.66 -8.51 2.82
N VAL A 95 1.25 -9.16 1.82
CA VAL A 95 2.69 -9.09 1.58
C VAL A 95 3.06 -7.78 0.87
N GLY A 96 2.40 -7.49 -0.25
CA GLY A 96 2.77 -6.41 -1.16
C GLY A 96 2.41 -5.01 -0.67
N ILE A 97 1.39 -4.86 0.18
CA ILE A 97 1.05 -3.58 0.82
C ILE A 97 1.54 -3.55 2.26
N VAL A 98 1.04 -4.44 3.13
CA VAL A 98 1.31 -4.35 4.57
C VAL A 98 2.77 -4.70 4.87
N GLY A 99 3.25 -5.82 4.34
CA GLY A 99 4.62 -6.28 4.49
C GLY A 99 5.64 -5.28 3.93
N VAL A 100 5.46 -4.84 2.68
CA VAL A 100 6.35 -3.83 2.06
C VAL A 100 6.29 -2.49 2.81
N THR A 101 5.12 -2.07 3.29
CA THR A 101 5.03 -0.85 4.10
C THR A 101 5.83 -0.96 5.39
N ALA A 102 5.62 -2.04 6.16
CA ALA A 102 6.28 -2.23 7.45
C ALA A 102 7.80 -2.45 7.32
N ALA A 103 8.23 -3.29 6.38
CA ALA A 103 9.62 -3.71 6.26
C ALA A 103 10.48 -2.78 5.39
N PHE A 104 9.90 -2.09 4.43
CA PHE A 104 10.65 -1.26 3.47
C PHE A 104 10.40 0.24 3.65
N HIS A 105 9.15 0.68 3.73
CA HIS A 105 8.83 2.11 3.74
C HIS A 105 8.93 2.75 5.13
N VAL A 106 8.40 2.11 6.17
CA VAL A 106 8.46 2.64 7.54
C VAL A 106 9.90 2.93 7.99
N PRO A 107 10.88 2.02 7.82
CA PRO A 107 12.27 2.30 8.19
C PRO A 107 12.86 3.50 7.44
N ARG A 108 12.56 3.62 6.13
CA ARG A 108 13.03 4.74 5.30
C ARG A 108 12.39 6.06 5.68
N ASN A 109 11.10 6.06 5.99
CA ASN A 109 10.38 7.23 6.46
C ASN A 109 10.98 7.71 7.79
N ASN A 110 11.20 6.79 8.74
CA ASN A 110 11.82 7.13 10.01
C ASN A 110 13.25 7.66 9.85
N ALA A 111 14.04 7.10 8.93
CA ALA A 111 15.40 7.58 8.61
C ALA A 111 15.38 8.97 7.95
N LEU A 112 14.39 9.23 7.08
CA LEU A 112 14.20 10.55 6.51
C LEU A 112 13.78 11.56 7.59
N ASP A 113 12.89 11.18 8.50
CA ASP A 113 12.36 12.04 9.56
C ASP A 113 13.42 12.43 10.59
N SER A 114 14.38 11.54 10.87
CA SER A 114 15.46 11.77 11.83
C SER A 114 16.67 12.54 11.29
N GLY A 115 16.81 12.67 9.96
CA GLY A 115 17.92 13.41 9.35
C GLY A 115 17.90 14.91 9.66
N GLU A 116 19.03 15.58 9.63
CA GLU A 116 19.08 17.04 9.67
C GLU A 116 18.83 17.63 8.26
N ILE A 117 18.23 18.83 8.21
CA ILE A 117 18.13 19.62 6.98
C ILE A 117 19.33 20.57 6.97
N ASP A 118 20.41 20.10 6.35
CA ASP A 118 21.74 20.71 6.32
C ASP A 118 22.34 20.61 4.90
N ALA A 119 23.64 20.87 4.76
CA ALA A 119 24.35 20.74 3.47
C ALA A 119 24.30 19.32 2.84
N ALA A 120 23.88 18.30 3.59
CA ALA A 120 23.71 16.93 3.12
C ALA A 120 22.26 16.58 2.74
N ALA A 121 21.30 17.51 2.85
CA ALA A 121 19.89 17.30 2.50
C ALA A 121 19.71 16.78 1.06
N ALA A 122 20.45 17.34 0.09
CA ALA A 122 20.41 16.90 -1.30
C ALA A 122 20.72 15.41 -1.48
N ARG A 123 21.77 14.92 -0.80
CA ARG A 123 22.16 13.51 -0.86
C ARG A 123 21.12 12.61 -0.18
N ARG A 124 20.65 12.98 1.03
CA ARG A 124 19.65 12.19 1.77
C ARG A 124 18.34 12.10 0.99
N TRP A 125 17.90 13.20 0.37
CA TRP A 125 16.70 13.20 -0.47
C TRP A 125 16.87 12.29 -1.69
N ARG A 126 18.01 12.35 -2.39
CA ARG A 126 18.27 11.51 -3.56
C ARG A 126 18.26 10.02 -3.21
N GLU A 127 18.98 9.62 -2.16
CA GLU A 127 18.98 8.24 -1.64
C GLU A 127 17.59 7.76 -1.22
N TYR A 128 16.82 8.63 -0.56
CA TYR A 128 15.45 8.34 -0.18
C TYR A 128 14.57 8.16 -1.41
N TYR A 129 14.57 9.12 -2.35
CA TYR A 129 13.74 9.08 -3.55
C TYR A 129 14.05 7.84 -4.40
N ASP A 130 15.33 7.57 -4.68
CA ASP A 130 15.77 6.47 -5.54
C ASP A 130 15.36 5.10 -5.01
N ALA A 131 15.21 4.94 -3.70
CA ALA A 131 14.71 3.71 -3.11
C ALA A 131 13.18 3.73 -2.92
N TRP A 132 12.64 4.83 -2.40
CA TRP A 132 11.24 4.91 -1.97
C TRP A 132 10.28 4.95 -3.17
N HIS A 133 10.59 5.72 -4.22
CA HIS A 133 9.71 5.88 -5.38
C HIS A 133 9.48 4.56 -6.14
N PRO A 134 10.52 3.81 -6.54
CA PRO A 134 10.32 2.50 -7.16
C PRO A 134 9.75 1.45 -6.20
N GLY A 135 10.11 1.48 -4.91
CA GLY A 135 9.48 0.61 -3.91
C GLY A 135 7.97 0.84 -3.79
N ASN A 136 7.52 2.08 -3.96
CA ASN A 136 6.10 2.42 -3.91
C ASN A 136 5.31 1.89 -5.12
N HIS A 137 5.94 1.70 -6.29
CA HIS A 137 5.29 1.04 -7.43
C HIS A 137 4.86 -0.38 -7.09
N VAL A 138 5.64 -1.10 -6.27
CA VAL A 138 5.28 -2.45 -5.80
C VAL A 138 3.98 -2.41 -5.00
N ARG A 139 3.83 -1.47 -4.07
CA ARG A 139 2.61 -1.32 -3.27
C ARG A 139 1.39 -0.95 -4.13
N SER A 140 1.60 -0.07 -5.11
CA SER A 140 0.55 0.31 -6.05
C SER A 140 0.09 -0.88 -6.89
N LEU A 141 1.03 -1.61 -7.50
CA LEU A 141 0.72 -2.78 -8.31
C LEU A 141 0.08 -3.89 -7.47
N ALA A 142 0.58 -4.13 -6.25
CA ALA A 142 -0.01 -5.10 -5.34
C ALA A 142 -1.48 -4.80 -5.04
N GLY A 143 -1.84 -3.55 -4.75
CA GLY A 143 -3.24 -3.17 -4.50
C GLY A 143 -4.15 -3.35 -5.73
N ILE A 144 -3.66 -2.97 -6.91
CA ILE A 144 -4.41 -3.13 -8.18
C ILE A 144 -4.60 -4.63 -8.50
N VAL A 145 -3.54 -5.43 -8.37
CA VAL A 145 -3.58 -6.88 -8.64
C VAL A 145 -4.48 -7.58 -7.63
N ALA A 146 -4.36 -7.29 -6.33
CA ALA A 146 -5.24 -7.85 -5.30
C ALA A 146 -6.71 -7.53 -5.59
N SER A 147 -7.01 -6.26 -5.89
CA SER A 147 -8.36 -5.84 -6.28
C SER A 147 -8.88 -6.60 -7.51
N GLY A 148 -8.07 -6.74 -8.56
CA GLY A 148 -8.41 -7.49 -9.76
C GLY A 148 -8.67 -8.98 -9.49
N LEU A 149 -7.88 -9.62 -8.63
CA LEU A 149 -8.06 -11.01 -8.23
C LEU A 149 -9.38 -11.21 -7.47
N PHE A 150 -9.72 -10.32 -6.54
CA PHE A 150 -10.99 -10.37 -5.83
C PHE A 150 -12.19 -10.13 -6.75
N LEU A 151 -12.11 -9.17 -7.68
CA LEU A 151 -13.14 -8.94 -8.67
C LEU A 151 -13.33 -10.14 -9.60
N LEU A 152 -12.24 -10.77 -10.05
CA LEU A 152 -12.32 -11.99 -10.86
C LEU A 152 -12.93 -13.14 -10.07
N ALA A 153 -12.58 -13.29 -8.79
CA ALA A 153 -13.19 -14.28 -7.92
C ALA A 153 -14.71 -14.05 -7.77
N LEU A 154 -15.17 -12.80 -7.75
CA LEU A 154 -16.60 -12.47 -7.73
C LEU A 154 -17.33 -12.83 -9.03
N VAL A 155 -16.66 -12.67 -10.18
CA VAL A 155 -17.24 -13.00 -11.50
C VAL A 155 -17.31 -14.51 -11.74
N LEU A 156 -16.36 -15.28 -11.22
CA LEU A 156 -16.26 -16.74 -11.42
C LEU A 156 -17.03 -17.57 -10.38
N ARG A 157 -17.76 -16.93 -9.48
CA ARG A 157 -18.51 -17.57 -8.39
C ARG A 157 -19.87 -18.10 -8.81
#